data_AF-A0A945RF07-F1
#
_entry.id   AF-A0A945RF07-F1
#
_cell.length_a   1.000
_cell.length_b   1.000
_cell.length_c   1.000
_cell.angle_alpha   90.00
_cell.angle_beta   90.00
_cell.angle_gamma   90.00
#
_symmetry.space_group_name_H-M   'P 1'
#
loop_
_entity.id
_entity.type
_entity.pdbx_description
1 polymer ?
#
loop_
_entity_poly.entity_id
_entity_poly.type
_entity_poly.pdbx_seq_one_letter_code
_entity_poly.pdbx_strand_id
1 'polypeptide(L)'
;MNLETQAILLLALFSPFVELFPNLYMSWWAPSNGKLKRYTETWPRRIAIVFTVWIPILFTLEKIIVEPPPLILIIATLIFSAFFLRLYTFDKSIRQKTTPSKIPEALYFIAFSSIGAILYTAIPDKLWLVPTGILTIFLGASMMSTFRRKNLTLDIIGRLIFSTGFLINLYNLARATTM
;
A
#
# COMPACT_ATOMS: atom_id res chain seq x y z
N MET A 1 -1.32 -22.98 -4.78
CA MET A 1 -0.93 -22.18 -3.59
C MET A 1 -1.12 -23.04 -2.35
N ASN A 2 -0.07 -23.21 -1.54
CA ASN A 2 -0.15 -23.97 -0.29
C ASN A 2 -0.90 -23.18 0.81
N LEU A 3 -1.43 -23.88 1.82
CA LEU A 3 -2.20 -23.29 2.93
C LEU A 3 -1.42 -22.20 3.68
N GLU A 4 -0.11 -22.36 3.76
CA GLU A 4 0.82 -21.42 4.37
C GLU A 4 0.83 -20.06 3.65
N THR A 5 0.94 -20.05 2.32
CA THR A 5 0.94 -18.80 1.53
C THR A 5 -0.42 -18.10 1.61
N GLN A 6 -1.52 -18.86 1.66
CA GLN A 6 -2.85 -18.31 1.91
C GLN A 6 -2.94 -17.62 3.28
N ALA A 7 -2.52 -18.32 4.34
CA ALA A 7 -2.55 -17.79 5.70
C ALA A 7 -1.68 -16.52 5.85
N ILE A 8 -0.52 -16.50 5.20
CA ILE A 8 0.40 -15.36 5.18
C ILE A 8 -0.24 -14.17 4.45
N LEU A 9 -0.85 -14.38 3.27
CA LEU A 9 -1.50 -13.30 2.51
C LEU A 9 -2.73 -12.70 3.20
N LEU A 10 -3.42 -13.45 4.07
CA LEU A 10 -4.53 -12.91 4.87
C LEU A 10 -4.08 -11.75 5.77
N LEU A 11 -2.82 -11.74 6.22
CA LEU A 11 -2.26 -10.63 6.99
C LEU A 11 -2.22 -9.33 6.18
N ALA A 12 -2.14 -9.40 4.85
CA ALA A 12 -2.20 -8.22 4.00
C ALA A 12 -3.59 -7.56 3.97
N LEU A 13 -4.64 -8.26 4.40
CA LEU A 13 -6.00 -7.69 4.55
C LEU A 13 -6.08 -6.63 5.66
N PHE A 14 -5.06 -6.52 6.51
CA PHE A 14 -4.96 -5.39 7.44
C PHE A 14 -4.87 -4.04 6.72
N SER A 15 -4.32 -3.99 5.51
CA SER A 15 -4.21 -2.76 4.72
C SER A 15 -5.59 -2.14 4.41
N PRO A 16 -6.52 -2.81 3.71
CA PRO A 16 -7.85 -2.25 3.46
C PRO A 16 -8.61 -1.99 4.76
N PHE A 17 -8.43 -2.83 5.80
CA PHE A 17 -9.06 -2.60 7.10
C PHE A 17 -8.63 -1.26 7.72
N VAL A 18 -7.32 -0.99 7.86
CA VAL A 18 -6.86 0.26 8.47
C VAL A 18 -7.19 1.48 7.61
N GLU A 19 -7.30 1.31 6.29
CA GLU A 19 -7.69 2.38 5.38
C GLU A 19 -9.17 2.71 5.43
N LEU A 20 -10.06 1.72 5.61
CA LEU A 20 -11.49 1.98 5.77
C LEU A 20 -11.82 2.61 7.13
N PHE A 21 -10.98 2.39 8.14
CA PHE A 21 -11.13 2.95 9.48
C PHE A 21 -9.98 3.93 9.84
N PRO A 22 -9.90 5.11 9.20
CA PRO A 22 -8.80 6.07 9.42
C PRO A 22 -8.65 6.55 10.86
N ASN A 23 -9.72 6.48 11.64
CA ASN A 23 -9.75 6.85 13.06
C ASN A 23 -9.06 5.83 13.97
N LEU A 24 -8.58 4.70 13.45
CA LEU A 24 -7.65 3.81 14.15
C LEU A 24 -6.23 4.40 14.22
N TYR A 25 -5.94 5.44 13.43
CA TYR A 25 -4.63 6.10 13.33
C TYR A 25 -3.48 5.18 12.90
N MET A 26 -3.84 4.09 12.23
CA MET A 26 -2.95 3.05 11.69
C MET A 26 -2.85 3.08 10.17
N SER A 27 -3.74 3.84 9.52
CA SER A 27 -3.72 4.08 8.07
C SER A 27 -2.43 4.77 7.64
N TRP A 28 -2.04 4.53 6.39
CA TRP A 28 -1.00 5.26 5.66
C TRP A 28 -1.28 6.77 5.59
N TRP A 29 -2.56 7.09 5.64
CA TRP A 29 -3.14 8.37 5.41
C TRP A 29 -3.55 8.99 6.75
N ALA A 30 -3.20 10.27 6.96
CA ALA A 30 -3.71 11.06 8.08
C ALA A 30 -5.24 10.91 8.26
N PRO A 31 -5.77 11.03 9.49
CA PRO A 31 -7.19 10.89 9.73
C PRO A 31 -7.97 12.08 9.17
N SER A 32 -9.21 11.83 8.73
CA SER A 32 -10.14 12.88 8.27
C SER A 32 -10.61 13.79 9.40
N ASN A 33 -10.63 13.29 10.65
CA ASN A 33 -11.04 14.03 11.84
C ASN A 33 -10.06 15.12 12.31
N GLY A 34 -8.93 15.32 11.62
CA GLY A 34 -7.95 16.37 11.92
C GLY A 34 -7.11 16.16 13.20
N LYS A 35 -7.27 15.05 13.93
CA LYS A 35 -6.52 14.75 15.17
C LYS A 35 -5.09 14.27 14.86
N LEU A 36 -4.27 15.18 14.31
CA LEU A 36 -2.91 14.88 13.84
C LEU A 36 -1.92 14.53 14.95
N LYS A 37 -2.07 15.12 16.15
CA LYS A 37 -1.21 14.79 17.30
C LYS A 37 -1.33 13.31 17.69
N ARG A 38 -2.57 12.82 17.79
CA ARG A 38 -2.84 11.40 18.08
C ARG A 38 -2.32 10.51 16.95
N TYR A 39 -2.45 10.96 15.69
CA TYR A 39 -1.85 10.28 14.56
C TYR A 39 -0.32 10.22 14.68
N THR A 40 0.39 11.31 15.01
CA THR A 40 1.85 11.26 15.17
C THR A 40 2.27 10.34 16.31
N GLU A 41 1.54 10.33 17.44
CA GLU A 41 1.84 9.49 18.61
C GLU A 41 1.65 7.98 18.34
N THR A 42 0.79 7.58 17.41
CA THR A 42 0.56 6.17 17.05
C THR A 42 1.51 5.63 15.98
N TRP A 43 2.65 6.29 15.72
CA TRP A 43 3.62 5.83 14.73
C TRP A 43 4.10 4.37 14.91
N PRO A 44 4.31 3.83 16.13
CA PRO A 44 4.76 2.44 16.25
C PRO A 44 3.74 1.45 15.71
N ARG A 45 2.44 1.77 15.85
CA ARG A 45 1.35 0.94 15.32
C ARG A 45 1.33 0.94 13.80
N ARG A 46 1.59 2.10 13.16
CA ARG A 46 1.73 2.17 11.70
C ARG A 46 2.89 1.33 11.21
N ILE A 47 4.02 1.37 11.91
CA ILE A 47 5.18 0.52 11.58
C ILE A 47 4.79 -0.95 11.63
N ALA A 48 4.16 -1.39 12.73
CA ALA A 48 3.72 -2.76 12.88
C ALA A 48 2.79 -3.19 11.73
N ILE A 49 1.82 -2.35 11.35
CA ILE A 49 0.90 -2.65 10.24
C ILE A 49 1.64 -2.72 8.90
N VAL A 50 2.57 -1.79 8.63
CA VAL A 50 3.35 -1.83 7.38
C VAL A 50 4.13 -3.13 7.27
N PHE A 51 4.81 -3.57 8.33
CA PHE A 51 5.49 -4.87 8.31
C PHE A 51 4.50 -6.03 8.18
N THR A 52 3.39 -6.00 8.92
CA THR A 52 2.35 -7.05 8.86
C THR A 52 1.75 -7.20 7.47
N VAL A 53 1.63 -6.11 6.71
CA VAL A 53 1.08 -6.14 5.34
C VAL A 53 2.16 -6.49 4.32
N TRP A 54 3.30 -5.80 4.36
CA TRP A 54 4.29 -5.88 3.28
C TRP A 54 5.20 -7.09 3.37
N ILE A 55 5.54 -7.59 4.57
CA ILE A 55 6.35 -8.80 4.69
C ILE A 55 5.68 -9.99 3.98
N PRO A 56 4.40 -10.31 4.23
CA PRO A 56 3.67 -11.33 3.48
C PRO A 56 3.69 -11.16 1.97
N ILE A 57 3.47 -9.93 1.50
CA ILE A 57 3.44 -9.61 0.07
C ILE A 57 4.82 -9.87 -0.54
N LEU A 58 5.89 -9.41 0.11
CA LEU A 58 7.26 -9.57 -0.36
C LEU A 58 7.68 -11.05 -0.38
N PHE A 59 7.39 -11.80 0.69
CA PHE A 59 7.64 -13.25 0.73
C PHE A 59 6.88 -14.01 -0.36
N THR A 60 5.64 -13.61 -0.64
CA THR A 60 4.85 -14.22 -1.71
C THR A 60 5.40 -13.86 -3.08
N LEU A 61 5.82 -12.61 -3.26
CA LEU A 61 6.40 -12.12 -4.49
C LEU A 61 7.75 -12.77 -4.81
N GLU A 62 8.57 -13.02 -3.79
CA GLU A 62 9.84 -13.75 -3.91
C GLU A 62 9.64 -15.13 -4.55
N LYS A 63 8.56 -15.86 -4.20
CA LYS A 63 8.25 -17.17 -4.78
C LYS A 63 7.90 -17.11 -6.27
N ILE A 64 7.56 -15.95 -6.79
CA ILE A 64 7.17 -15.73 -8.20
C ILE A 64 8.39 -15.32 -9.04
N ILE A 65 9.34 -14.59 -8.44
CA ILE A 65 10.55 -14.12 -9.12
C ILE A 65 11.53 -15.29 -9.20
N VAL A 66 11.59 -15.95 -10.35
CA VAL A 66 12.50 -17.09 -10.56
C VAL A 66 13.95 -16.60 -10.56
N GLU A 67 14.28 -15.51 -11.25
CA GLU A 67 15.57 -14.80 -11.19
C GLU A 67 15.42 -13.36 -11.72
N PRO A 68 16.25 -12.38 -11.30
CA PRO A 68 17.32 -12.49 -10.30
C PRO A 68 16.91 -11.97 -8.89
N PRO A 69 17.51 -12.51 -7.80
CA PRO A 69 17.29 -12.11 -6.40
C PRO A 69 17.38 -10.60 -6.06
N PRO A 70 18.15 -9.74 -6.78
CA PRO A 70 18.22 -8.32 -6.45
C PRO A 70 16.89 -7.58 -6.57
N LEU A 71 15.96 -8.06 -7.40
CA LEU A 71 14.73 -7.34 -7.69
C LEU A 71 13.81 -7.25 -6.47
N ILE A 72 13.69 -8.32 -5.68
CA ILE A 72 12.87 -8.28 -4.46
C ILE A 72 13.47 -7.34 -3.41
N LEU A 73 14.80 -7.31 -3.29
CA LEU A 73 15.50 -6.40 -2.38
C LEU A 73 15.33 -4.93 -2.81
N ILE A 74 15.37 -4.64 -4.11
CA ILE A 74 15.10 -3.31 -4.65
C ILE A 74 13.66 -2.89 -4.31
N ILE A 75 12.67 -3.76 -4.57
CA ILE A 75 11.26 -3.48 -4.28
C ILE A 75 11.04 -3.26 -2.78
N ALA A 76 11.59 -4.12 -1.92
CA ALA A 76 11.52 -3.98 -0.47
C ALA A 76 12.14 -2.65 -0.02
N THR A 77 13.32 -2.30 -0.55
CA THR A 77 14.01 -1.04 -0.26
C THR A 77 13.15 0.15 -0.66
N LEU A 78 12.52 0.12 -1.82
CA LEU A 78 11.61 1.19 -2.27
C LEU A 78 10.42 1.35 -1.33
N ILE A 79 9.74 0.25 -0.97
CA ILE A 79 8.57 0.25 -0.08
C ILE A 79 8.93 0.81 1.30
N PHE A 80 9.96 0.26 1.94
CA PHE A 80 10.32 0.67 3.29
C PHE A 80 10.91 2.08 3.31
N SER A 81 11.71 2.46 2.31
CA SER A 81 12.19 3.85 2.18
C SER A 81 11.04 4.82 2.01
N ALA A 82 10.06 4.51 1.15
CA ALA A 82 8.87 5.33 0.98
C ALA A 82 8.10 5.50 2.29
N PHE A 83 7.93 4.42 3.06
CA PHE A 83 7.27 4.47 4.36
C PHE A 83 8.01 5.32 5.39
N PHE A 84 9.31 5.07 5.60
CA PHE A 84 10.09 5.83 6.57
C PHE A 84 10.21 7.30 6.18
N LEU A 85 10.42 7.60 4.89
CA LEU A 85 10.38 8.97 4.38
C LEU A 85 9.02 9.60 4.59
N ARG A 86 7.92 8.86 4.45
CA ARG A 86 6.58 9.38 4.75
C ARG A 86 6.44 9.75 6.21
N LEU A 87 6.80 8.86 7.14
CA LEU A 87 6.72 9.15 8.57
C LEU A 87 7.53 10.40 8.92
N TYR A 88 8.76 10.49 8.41
CA TYR A 88 9.65 11.63 8.63
C TYR A 88 9.11 12.94 8.04
N THR A 89 8.76 12.92 6.74
CA THR A 89 8.27 14.12 6.03
C THR A 89 6.92 14.60 6.56
N PHE A 90 6.07 13.69 7.03
CA PHE A 90 4.79 14.05 7.62
C PHE A 90 4.97 14.74 8.98
N ASP A 91 5.81 14.20 9.88
CA ASP A 91 6.10 14.86 11.16
C ASP A 91 6.74 16.23 10.93
N LYS A 92 7.70 16.31 10.01
CA LYS A 92 8.33 17.58 9.61
C LYS A 92 7.30 18.58 9.09
N SER A 93 6.40 18.16 8.21
CA SER A 93 5.36 19.02 7.63
C SER A 93 4.38 19.56 8.68
N ILE A 94 4.04 18.76 9.69
CA ILE A 94 3.18 19.18 10.80
C ILE A 94 3.90 20.25 11.63
N ARG A 95 5.17 20.01 12.01
CA ARG A 95 5.96 20.97 12.82
C ARG A 95 6.19 22.28 12.08
N GLN A 96 6.47 22.21 10.78
CA GLN A 96 6.81 23.37 9.95
C GLN A 96 5.59 24.04 9.31
N LYS A 97 4.38 23.48 9.48
CA LYS A 97 3.13 23.91 8.81
C LYS A 97 3.27 24.00 7.28
N THR A 98 4.07 23.10 6.70
CA THR A 98 4.33 23.02 5.25
C THR A 98 3.58 21.85 4.62
N THR A 99 3.58 21.80 3.29
CA THR A 99 3.07 20.64 2.56
C THR A 99 4.06 19.47 2.64
N PRO A 100 3.59 18.22 2.88
CA PRO A 100 4.45 17.04 2.84
C PRO A 100 5.11 16.87 1.47
N SER A 101 6.32 16.28 1.46
CA SER A 101 7.00 15.90 0.22
C SER A 101 6.21 14.82 -0.52
N LYS A 102 6.24 14.87 -1.86
CA LYS A 102 5.68 13.84 -2.76
C LYS A 102 6.65 12.70 -3.09
N ILE A 103 7.89 12.77 -2.60
CA ILE A 103 8.91 11.73 -2.82
C ILE A 103 8.42 10.34 -2.34
N PRO A 104 7.81 10.19 -1.15
CA PRO A 104 7.26 8.89 -0.72
C PRO A 104 6.26 8.30 -1.72
N GLU A 105 5.36 9.13 -2.26
CA GLU A 105 4.38 8.71 -3.26
C GLU A 105 5.03 8.26 -4.56
N ALA A 106 6.09 8.94 -5.00
CA ALA A 106 6.85 8.53 -6.19
C ALA A 106 7.56 7.18 -5.99
N LEU A 107 8.16 6.95 -4.82
CA LEU A 107 8.79 5.67 -4.49
C LEU A 107 7.78 4.52 -4.42
N TYR A 108 6.61 4.74 -3.81
CA TYR A 108 5.52 3.77 -3.87
C TYR A 108 5.05 3.53 -5.29
N PHE A 109 4.95 4.58 -6.10
CA PHE A 109 4.54 4.45 -7.48
C PHE A 109 5.46 3.50 -8.26
N ILE A 110 6.77 3.69 -8.12
CA ILE A 110 7.78 2.82 -8.73
C ILE A 110 7.63 1.40 -8.19
N ALA A 111 7.57 1.21 -6.86
CA ALA A 111 7.45 -0.12 -6.26
C ALA A 111 6.20 -0.88 -6.74
N PHE A 112 5.01 -0.27 -6.69
CA PHE A 112 3.77 -0.88 -7.15
C PHE A 112 3.80 -1.18 -8.65
N SER A 113 4.40 -0.31 -9.46
CA SER A 113 4.54 -0.52 -10.90
C SER A 113 5.50 -1.68 -11.20
N SER A 114 6.60 -1.80 -10.46
CA SER A 114 7.54 -2.94 -10.58
C SER A 114 6.88 -4.26 -10.19
N ILE A 115 6.13 -4.30 -9.09
CA ILE A 115 5.32 -5.48 -8.71
C ILE A 115 4.32 -5.80 -9.82
N GLY A 116 3.66 -4.78 -10.35
CA GLY A 116 2.75 -4.90 -11.49
C GLY A 116 3.38 -5.55 -12.71
N ALA A 117 4.57 -5.10 -13.11
CA ALA A 117 5.29 -5.67 -14.24
C ALA A 117 5.59 -7.16 -14.04
N ILE A 118 6.05 -7.54 -12.84
CA ILE A 118 6.31 -8.93 -12.47
C ILE A 118 5.03 -9.77 -12.57
N LEU A 119 3.93 -9.29 -11.98
CA LEU A 119 2.65 -9.99 -12.02
C LEU A 119 2.08 -10.10 -13.44
N TYR A 120 2.28 -9.09 -14.27
CA TYR A 120 1.84 -9.11 -15.66
C TYR A 120 2.52 -10.21 -16.47
N THR A 121 3.80 -10.49 -16.19
CA THR A 121 4.54 -11.58 -16.85
C THR A 121 4.29 -12.94 -16.23
N ALA A 122 3.80 -13.01 -15.00
CA ALA A 122 3.63 -14.24 -14.24
C ALA A 122 2.22 -14.86 -14.33
N ILE A 123 1.26 -14.19 -14.96
CA ILE A 123 -0.14 -14.64 -15.01
C ILE A 123 -0.56 -14.83 -16.49
N PRO A 124 -1.17 -15.97 -16.88
CA PRO A 124 -1.51 -16.29 -18.26
C PRO A 124 -2.88 -15.76 -18.70
N ASP A 125 -3.79 -15.49 -17.76
CA ASP A 125 -5.16 -15.07 -18.04
C ASP A 125 -5.51 -13.75 -17.34
N LYS A 126 -6.56 -13.05 -17.83
CA LYS A 126 -7.08 -11.80 -17.23
C LYS A 126 -5.99 -10.77 -16.89
N LEU A 127 -5.00 -10.62 -17.78
CA LEU A 127 -3.87 -9.70 -17.64
C LEU A 127 -4.30 -8.27 -17.30
N TRP A 128 -5.46 -7.84 -17.82
CA TRP A 128 -6.06 -6.53 -17.55
C TRP A 128 -6.29 -6.25 -16.07
N LEU A 129 -6.46 -7.27 -15.22
CA LEU A 129 -6.64 -7.09 -13.78
C LEU A 129 -5.40 -6.50 -13.10
N VAL A 130 -4.20 -6.71 -13.66
CA VAL A 130 -2.94 -6.18 -13.12
C VAL A 130 -2.90 -4.65 -13.22
N PRO A 131 -2.97 -4.03 -14.43
CA PRO A 131 -3.03 -2.57 -14.53
C PRO A 131 -4.28 -2.00 -13.88
N THR A 132 -5.43 -2.68 -13.92
CA THR A 132 -6.65 -2.21 -13.21
C THR A 132 -6.41 -2.10 -11.71
N GLY A 133 -5.81 -3.11 -11.06
CA GLY A 133 -5.51 -3.04 -9.64
C GLY A 133 -4.63 -1.85 -9.29
N ILE A 134 -3.56 -1.64 -10.06
CA ILE A 134 -2.58 -0.55 -9.86
C ILE A 134 -3.23 0.82 -10.06
N LEU A 135 -3.95 1.02 -11.17
CA LEU A 135 -4.63 2.27 -11.46
C LEU A 135 -5.69 2.60 -10.41
N THR A 136 -6.39 1.59 -9.91
CA THR A 136 -7.41 1.75 -8.86
C THR A 136 -6.78 2.19 -7.53
N ILE A 137 -5.62 1.62 -7.15
CA ILE A 137 -4.86 2.09 -5.98
C ILE A 137 -4.51 3.58 -6.13
N PHE A 138 -3.94 4.00 -7.27
CA PHE A 138 -3.54 5.40 -7.46
C PHE A 138 -4.72 6.36 -7.54
N LEU A 139 -5.82 5.95 -8.17
CA LEU A 139 -7.05 6.74 -8.22
C LEU A 139 -7.59 6.96 -6.80
N GLY A 140 -7.73 5.91 -6.01
CA GLY A 140 -8.19 5.99 -4.63
C GLY A 140 -7.26 6.84 -3.76
N ALA A 141 -5.94 6.65 -3.89
CA ALA A 141 -4.90 7.44 -3.24
C ALA A 141 -5.01 8.94 -3.58
N SER A 142 -5.21 9.27 -4.86
CA SER A 142 -5.37 10.65 -5.34
C SER A 142 -6.63 11.30 -4.76
N MET A 143 -7.76 10.59 -4.78
CA MET A 143 -9.02 11.07 -4.19
C MET A 143 -8.87 11.32 -2.68
N MET A 144 -8.29 10.37 -1.96
CA MET A 144 -7.99 10.50 -0.53
C MET A 144 -7.06 11.69 -0.25
N SER A 145 -6.04 11.91 -1.07
CA SER A 145 -5.12 13.05 -0.91
C SER A 145 -5.84 14.40 -1.10
N THR A 146 -6.71 14.49 -2.11
CA THR A 146 -7.41 15.72 -2.47
C THR A 146 -8.58 16.06 -1.54
N PHE A 147 -9.38 15.07 -1.15
CA PHE A 147 -10.69 15.31 -0.53
C PHE A 147 -10.77 15.10 0.98
N ARG A 148 -9.77 14.48 1.62
CA ARG A 148 -9.81 14.09 3.04
C ARG A 148 -10.33 15.13 4.05
N ARG A 149 -9.98 16.40 3.84
CA ARG A 149 -10.37 17.51 4.74
C ARG A 149 -11.36 18.47 4.09
N LYS A 150 -11.83 18.14 2.88
CA LYS A 150 -12.71 18.99 2.07
C LYS A 150 -14.09 18.36 1.88
N ASN A 151 -14.15 17.04 1.67
CA ASN A 151 -15.37 16.30 1.43
C ASN A 151 -15.22 14.86 1.95
N LEU A 152 -15.91 14.54 3.05
CA LEU A 152 -15.85 13.24 3.69
C LEU A 152 -16.37 12.11 2.78
N THR A 153 -17.46 12.35 2.04
CA THR A 153 -18.04 11.36 1.11
C THR A 153 -17.02 10.95 0.04
N LEU A 154 -16.34 11.92 -0.56
CA LEU A 154 -15.31 11.66 -1.57
C LEU A 154 -14.05 11.00 -0.97
N ASP A 155 -13.69 11.29 0.29
CA ASP A 155 -12.63 10.57 1.00
C ASP A 155 -13.00 9.09 1.21
N ILE A 156 -14.25 8.81 1.62
CA ILE A 156 -14.76 7.43 1.79
C ILE A 156 -14.74 6.69 0.45
N ILE A 157 -15.24 7.30 -0.62
CA ILE A 157 -15.19 6.70 -1.97
C ILE A 157 -13.74 6.42 -2.37
N GLY A 158 -12.83 7.36 -2.13
CA GLY A 158 -11.39 7.17 -2.38
C GLY A 158 -10.81 5.97 -1.62
N ARG A 159 -11.18 5.78 -0.35
CA ARG A 159 -10.77 4.62 0.47
C ARG A 159 -11.31 3.30 -0.05
N LEU A 160 -12.57 3.26 -0.47
CA LEU A 160 -13.19 2.08 -1.06
C LEU A 160 -12.50 1.70 -2.38
N ILE A 161 -12.25 2.68 -3.25
CA ILE A 161 -11.52 2.49 -4.51
C ILE A 161 -10.12 1.95 -4.21
N PHE A 162 -9.36 2.61 -3.33
CA PHE A 162 -8.01 2.16 -2.95
C PHE A 162 -8.01 0.73 -2.41
N SER A 163 -8.93 0.41 -1.50
CA SER A 163 -9.05 -0.92 -0.90
C SER A 163 -9.40 -1.97 -1.94
N THR A 164 -10.29 -1.66 -2.88
CA THR A 164 -10.63 -2.54 -4.00
C THR A 164 -9.42 -2.80 -4.89
N GLY A 165 -8.67 -1.75 -5.26
CA GLY A 165 -7.42 -1.90 -6.02
C GLY A 165 -6.38 -2.76 -5.29
N PHE A 166 -6.27 -2.59 -3.97
CA PHE A 166 -5.39 -3.41 -3.14
C PHE A 166 -5.79 -4.89 -3.15
N LEU A 167 -7.09 -5.19 -2.99
CA LEU A 167 -7.61 -6.55 -3.05
C LEU A 167 -7.40 -7.20 -4.42
N ILE A 168 -7.58 -6.46 -5.51
CA ILE A 168 -7.29 -6.94 -6.87
C ILE A 168 -5.80 -7.32 -7.00
N ASN A 169 -4.89 -6.50 -6.46
CA ASN A 169 -3.46 -6.82 -6.49
C ASN A 169 -3.11 -8.04 -5.63
N LEU A 170 -3.71 -8.20 -4.44
CA LEU A 170 -3.54 -9.42 -3.64
C LEU A 170 -4.08 -10.65 -4.37
N TYR A 171 -5.20 -10.52 -5.07
CA TYR A 171 -5.77 -11.59 -5.88
C TYR A 171 -4.84 -11.98 -7.03
N ASN A 172 -4.27 -11.00 -7.75
CA ASN A 172 -3.28 -11.27 -8.81
C ASN A 172 -2.02 -11.93 -8.25
N LEU A 173 -1.53 -11.48 -7.10
CA LEU A 173 -0.40 -12.09 -6.41
C LEU A 173 -0.69 -13.55 -6.04
N ALA A 174 -1.85 -13.83 -5.46
CA ALA A 174 -2.27 -15.19 -5.14
C ALA A 174 -2.34 -16.08 -6.39
N ARG A 175 -2.90 -15.57 -7.50
CA ARG A 175 -2.97 -16.30 -8.78
C ARG A 175 -1.59 -16.64 -9.34
N ALA A 176 -0.65 -15.70 -9.28
CA ALA A 176 0.71 -15.93 -9.74
C ALA A 176 1.43 -17.04 -8.96
N THR A 177 1.07 -17.29 -7.69
CA THR A 177 1.63 -18.40 -6.88
C THR A 177 0.92 -19.75 -7.03
N THR A 178 -0.15 -19.81 -7.82
CA THR A 178 -0.84 -21.09 -8.12
C THR A 178 -0.28 -21.79 -9.35
N MET A 179 0.71 -21.18 -10.00
CA MET A 179 1.38 -21.70 -11.19
C MET A 179 2.74 -22.25 -10.83
#